data_AF-A0A2D5MSJ8-F1
#
_entry.id   AF-A0A2D5MSJ8-F1
#
_cell.length_a   1.000
_cell.length_b   1.000
_cell.length_c   1.000
_cell.angle_alpha   90.00
_cell.angle_beta   90.00
_cell.angle_gamma   90.00
#
_symmetry.space_group_name_H-M   'P 1'
#
loop_
_entity.id
_entity.type
_entity.pdbx_description
1 polymer ?
#
loop_
_entity_poly.entity_id
_entity_poly.type
_entity_poly.pdbx_seq_one_letter_code
_entity_poly.pdbx_strand_id
1 'polypeptide(L)'
;MANLQGGLYSSNAQVRRVLKVFLQVHECKVCGRFFTEIENLGSWKCTYHPGTWDYVKRHWTCCGETERKNIGPNSYLGRYFQMNPQERLNMPGPHSKGCMRCDCVSKYKNPVPQSAVALEDIASIIPQMSAHGKPLQERHGIEKGRKPKIVRQECCPEIFFE
;
A
#
# COMPACT_ATOMS: atom_id res chain seq x y z
N MET A 1 -7.14 20.75 -4.87
CA MET A 1 -6.33 19.90 -3.95
C MET A 1 -6.28 20.63 -2.62
N ALA A 2 -6.36 19.95 -1.48
CA ALA A 2 -6.26 20.65 -0.19
C ALA A 2 -4.84 21.21 -0.03
N ASN A 3 -4.69 22.43 0.46
CA ASN A 3 -3.37 22.99 0.73
C ASN A 3 -2.84 22.34 2.02
N LEU A 4 -1.92 21.39 1.87
CA LEU A 4 -1.39 20.55 2.96
C LEU A 4 -0.11 21.12 3.58
N GLN A 5 0.28 22.35 3.26
CA GLN A 5 1.50 22.97 3.79
C GLN A 5 1.37 23.12 5.32
N GLY A 6 1.89 22.16 6.07
CA GLY A 6 1.91 22.10 7.53
C GLY A 6 3.34 22.20 8.06
N GLY A 7 4.00 23.34 7.85
CA GLY A 7 5.36 23.56 8.34
C GLY A 7 5.46 23.53 9.87
N LEU A 8 6.70 23.44 10.38
CA LEU A 8 7.04 23.40 11.82
C LEU A 8 6.40 24.51 12.67
N TYR A 9 6.05 25.65 12.06
CA TYR A 9 5.45 26.82 12.72
C TYR A 9 3.97 27.04 12.36
N SER A 10 3.26 25.97 12.01
CA SER A 10 1.83 26.06 11.68
C SER A 10 0.98 26.39 12.91
N SER A 11 -0.07 27.20 12.71
CA SER A 11 -1.05 27.46 13.77
C SER A 11 -1.75 26.17 14.24
N ASN A 12 -2.12 26.09 15.52
CA ASN A 12 -2.85 24.92 16.06
C ASN A 12 -4.14 24.60 15.27
N ALA A 13 -4.81 25.61 14.73
CA ALA A 13 -5.98 25.43 13.89
C ALA A 13 -5.63 24.72 12.57
N GLN A 14 -4.49 25.06 11.94
CA GLN A 14 -4.00 24.43 10.73
C GLN A 14 -3.57 22.98 10.99
N VAL A 15 -2.84 22.73 12.08
CA VAL A 15 -2.46 21.36 12.48
C VAL A 15 -3.69 20.48 12.64
N ARG A 16 -4.76 20.97 13.29
CA ARG A 16 -6.02 20.21 13.43
C ARG A 16 -6.69 19.92 12.09
N ARG A 17 -6.66 20.85 11.13
CA ARG A 17 -7.22 20.63 9.78
C ARG A 17 -6.44 19.55 9.03
N VAL A 18 -5.11 19.62 9.07
CA VAL A 18 -4.23 18.63 8.45
C VAL A 18 -4.45 17.26 9.10
N LEU A 19 -4.45 17.20 10.43
CA LEU A 19 -4.69 15.96 11.17
C LEU A 19 -6.05 15.32 10.83
N LYS A 20 -7.11 16.12 10.68
CA LYS A 20 -8.43 15.62 10.27
C LYS A 20 -8.40 14.94 8.90
N VAL A 21 -7.61 15.47 7.97
CA VAL A 21 -7.41 14.85 6.64
C VAL A 21 -6.64 13.54 6.77
N PHE A 22 -5.57 13.52 7.57
CA PHE A 22 -4.72 12.33 7.72
C PHE A 22 -5.34 11.19 8.55
N LEU A 23 -6.27 11.51 9.45
CA LEU A 23 -7.03 10.53 10.25
C LEU A 23 -8.29 10.02 9.53
N GLN A 24 -8.59 10.51 8.33
CA GLN A 24 -9.70 9.98 7.56
C GLN A 24 -9.47 8.50 7.23
N VAL A 25 -10.50 7.68 7.45
CA VAL A 25 -10.46 6.25 7.16
C VAL A 25 -10.75 6.02 5.68
N HIS A 26 -9.89 5.24 5.03
CA HIS A 26 -9.98 4.87 3.63
C HIS A 26 -9.96 3.35 3.45
N GLU A 27 -10.62 2.85 2.41
CA GLU A 27 -10.57 1.45 1.97
C GLU A 27 -9.54 1.33 0.84
N CYS A 28 -8.63 0.35 0.94
CA CYS A 28 -7.63 0.09 -0.09
C CYS A 28 -8.25 -0.57 -1.33
N LYS A 29 -8.00 0.00 -2.52
CA LYS A 29 -8.45 -0.58 -3.79
C LYS A 29 -7.80 -1.94 -4.10
N VAL A 30 -6.58 -2.18 -3.63
CA VAL A 30 -5.80 -3.38 -3.97
C VAL A 30 -6.04 -4.50 -2.96
N CYS A 31 -5.86 -4.22 -1.66
CA CYS A 31 -5.95 -5.25 -0.63
C CYS A 31 -7.28 -5.27 0.15
N GLY A 32 -8.17 -4.28 -0.05
CA GLY A 32 -9.45 -4.17 0.65
C GLY A 32 -9.36 -3.76 2.13
N ARG A 33 -8.16 -3.58 2.69
CA ARG A 33 -7.97 -3.21 4.09
C ARG A 33 -8.37 -1.75 4.34
N PHE A 34 -9.00 -1.49 5.47
CA PHE A 34 -9.22 -0.13 5.98
C PHE A 34 -7.95 0.43 6.64
N PHE A 35 -7.62 1.67 6.33
CA PHE A 35 -6.42 2.34 6.84
C PHE A 35 -6.65 3.85 7.00
N THR A 36 -5.80 4.49 7.80
CA THR A 36 -5.67 5.96 7.86
C THR A 36 -4.39 6.37 7.16
N GLU A 37 -4.36 7.57 6.59
CA GLU A 37 -3.15 8.06 5.90
C GLU A 37 -1.97 8.19 6.86
N ILE A 38 -2.22 8.55 8.12
CA ILE A 38 -1.17 8.65 9.14
C ILE A 38 -0.46 7.31 9.40
N GLU A 39 -1.21 6.20 9.42
CA GLU A 39 -0.64 4.85 9.56
C GLU A 39 0.01 4.38 8.26
N ASN A 40 -0.57 4.75 7.12
CA ASN A 40 -0.20 4.20 5.82
C ASN A 40 1.08 4.81 5.24
N LEU A 41 1.30 6.12 5.37
CA LEU A 41 2.41 6.84 4.73
C LEU A 41 3.80 6.19 4.94
N GLY A 42 4.43 5.66 3.89
CA GLY A 42 5.77 5.07 3.93
C GLY A 42 5.86 3.78 4.75
N SER A 43 4.73 3.18 5.14
CA SER A 43 4.70 1.92 5.88
C SER A 43 4.84 0.71 4.96
N TRP A 44 4.50 0.84 3.67
CA TRP A 44 4.64 -0.19 2.65
C TRP A 44 4.02 -1.55 3.05
N LYS A 45 2.81 -1.50 3.64
CA LYS A 45 2.09 -2.70 4.13
C LYS A 45 1.30 -3.43 3.03
N CYS A 46 1.01 -2.75 1.93
CA CYS A 46 0.33 -3.34 0.79
C CYS A 46 1.36 -3.95 -0.15
N THR A 47 0.92 -4.92 -0.95
CA THR A 47 1.69 -5.40 -2.09
C THR A 47 0.96 -5.09 -3.39
N TYR A 48 1.71 -4.95 -4.46
CA TYR A 48 1.19 -4.76 -5.81
C TYR A 48 2.11 -5.39 -6.86
N HIS A 49 1.56 -5.64 -8.04
CA HIS A 49 2.33 -5.98 -9.24
C HIS A 49 2.46 -4.71 -10.09
N PRO A 50 3.68 -4.21 -10.36
CA PRO A 50 3.87 -3.06 -11.27
C PRO A 50 3.70 -3.46 -12.74
N GLY A 51 3.86 -4.74 -13.06
CA GLY A 51 3.73 -5.28 -14.41
C GLY A 51 2.28 -5.50 -14.83
N THR A 52 2.11 -5.93 -16.08
CA THR A 52 0.84 -6.39 -16.63
C THR A 52 0.78 -7.92 -16.67
N TRP A 53 -0.42 -8.47 -16.71
CA TRP A 53 -0.59 -9.91 -16.88
C TRP A 53 -0.49 -10.27 -18.37
N ASP A 54 0.48 -11.10 -18.74
CA ASP A 54 0.60 -11.65 -20.09
C ASP A 54 -0.34 -12.86 -20.22
N TYR A 55 -1.42 -12.70 -21.01
CA TYR A 55 -2.41 -13.75 -21.24
C TYR A 55 -1.89 -14.90 -22.11
N VAL A 56 -0.89 -14.65 -22.97
CA VAL A 56 -0.30 -15.67 -23.85
C VAL A 56 0.60 -16.59 -23.02
N LYS A 57 1.50 -15.99 -22.24
CA LYS A 57 2.45 -16.75 -21.41
C LYS A 57 1.91 -17.11 -20.03
N ARG A 58 0.73 -16.59 -19.66
CA ARG A 58 0.04 -16.79 -18.37
C ARG A 58 0.93 -16.47 -17.16
N HIS A 59 1.60 -15.33 -17.19
CA HIS A 59 2.38 -14.83 -16.05
C HIS A 59 2.39 -13.30 -15.93
N TRP A 60 2.74 -12.81 -14.75
CA TRP A 60 3.00 -11.38 -14.52
C TRP A 60 4.34 -10.95 -15.11
N THR A 61 4.38 -9.89 -15.90
CA THR A 61 5.62 -9.40 -16.52
C THR A 61 6.65 -8.87 -15.50
N CYS A 62 6.22 -8.51 -14.29
CA CYS A 62 7.11 -7.97 -13.27
C CYS A 62 7.89 -9.01 -12.47
N CYS A 63 7.30 -10.17 -12.16
CA CYS A 63 7.92 -11.18 -11.31
C CYS A 63 7.87 -12.59 -11.90
N GLY A 64 7.28 -12.77 -13.08
CA GLY A 64 7.07 -14.07 -13.69
C GLY A 64 6.10 -14.97 -12.92
N GLU A 65 5.35 -14.45 -11.94
CA GLU A 65 4.38 -15.26 -11.21
C GLU A 65 3.33 -15.79 -12.20
N THR A 66 3.24 -17.11 -12.27
CA THR A 66 2.26 -17.83 -13.08
C THR A 66 0.99 -18.06 -12.26
N GLU A 67 -0.10 -18.41 -12.95
CA GLU A 67 -1.34 -18.81 -12.30
C GLU A 67 -1.05 -20.05 -11.46
N ARG A 68 -1.29 -19.96 -10.14
CA ARG A 68 -1.20 -21.12 -9.26
C ARG A 68 -2.27 -22.09 -9.68
N LYS A 69 -1.91 -23.03 -10.55
CA LYS A 69 -2.76 -24.18 -10.82
C LYS A 69 -2.97 -24.87 -9.49
N ASN A 70 -4.23 -25.03 -9.10
CA ASN A 70 -4.62 -25.79 -7.91
C ASN A 70 -4.37 -27.29 -8.16
N ILE A 71 -3.11 -27.70 -8.41
CA ILE A 71 -2.68 -29.07 -8.73
C ILE A 71 -2.57 -29.88 -7.42
N GLY A 72 -3.67 -29.95 -6.67
CA GLY A 72 -3.85 -31.07 -5.75
C GLY A 72 -4.48 -32.23 -6.52
N PRO A 73 -4.38 -33.48 -6.02
CA PRO A 73 -5.06 -34.64 -6.62
C PRO A 73 -6.58 -34.47 -6.70
N ASN A 74 -7.14 -33.54 -5.92
CA ASN A 74 -8.54 -33.18 -5.93
C ASN A 74 -8.74 -31.94 -6.81
N SER A 75 -9.37 -32.16 -7.96
CA SER A 75 -9.93 -31.12 -8.81
C SER A 75 -10.82 -30.15 -8.01
N TYR A 76 -11.21 -29.03 -8.63
CA TYR A 76 -12.11 -28.04 -8.01
C TYR A 76 -13.35 -28.70 -7.36
N LEU A 77 -13.84 -29.78 -7.95
CA LEU A 77 -14.95 -30.58 -7.44
C LEU A 77 -14.58 -31.39 -6.19
N GLY A 78 -13.42 -32.05 -6.17
CA GLY A 78 -12.97 -32.84 -5.02
C GLY A 78 -12.78 -31.98 -3.76
N ARG A 79 -12.31 -30.74 -3.91
CA ARG A 79 -12.21 -29.79 -2.78
C ARG A 79 -13.57 -29.39 -2.22
N TYR A 80 -14.59 -29.27 -3.08
CA TYR A 80 -15.95 -28.94 -2.63
C TYR A 80 -16.56 -30.04 -1.75
N PHE A 81 -16.16 -31.31 -1.94
CA PHE A 81 -16.66 -32.41 -1.11
C PHE A 81 -15.77 -32.71 0.10
N GLN A 82 -14.46 -32.42 0.03
CA GLN A 82 -13.51 -32.81 1.07
C GLN A 82 -13.14 -31.68 2.04
N MET A 83 -13.23 -30.40 1.64
CA MET A 83 -12.88 -29.28 2.53
C MET A 83 -14.03 -28.86 3.43
N ASN A 84 -13.71 -28.52 4.67
CA ASN A 84 -14.64 -27.92 5.62
C ASN A 84 -15.17 -26.58 5.07
N PRO A 85 -16.44 -26.20 5.31
CA PRO A 85 -16.98 -24.93 4.83
C PRO A 85 -16.15 -23.70 5.20
N GLN A 86 -15.50 -23.71 6.38
CA GLN A 86 -14.61 -22.63 6.81
C GLN A 86 -13.30 -22.56 6.02
N GLU A 87 -12.73 -23.71 5.62
CA GLU A 87 -11.50 -23.77 4.81
C GLU A 87 -11.73 -23.25 3.39
N ARG A 88 -12.95 -23.44 2.86
CA ARG A 88 -13.34 -22.93 1.52
C ARG A 88 -13.24 -21.41 1.43
N LEU A 89 -13.51 -20.70 2.53
CA LEU A 89 -13.41 -19.23 2.60
C LEU A 89 -11.95 -18.75 2.64
N ASN A 90 -11.02 -19.60 3.06
CA ASN A 90 -9.60 -19.28 3.20
C ASN A 90 -8.75 -19.75 2.01
N MET A 91 -9.38 -20.08 0.88
CA MET A 91 -8.64 -20.50 -0.30
C MET A 91 -7.77 -19.34 -0.83
N PRO A 92 -6.47 -19.57 -1.04
CA PRO A 92 -5.64 -18.56 -1.68
C PRO A 92 -6.14 -18.31 -3.10
N GLY A 93 -6.11 -17.04 -3.52
CA GLY A 93 -6.43 -16.67 -4.88
C GLY A 93 -5.47 -17.30 -5.91
N PRO A 94 -5.82 -17.25 -7.20
CA PRO A 94 -5.01 -17.81 -8.28
C PRO A 94 -3.63 -17.14 -8.42
N HIS A 95 -3.48 -15.92 -7.89
CA HIS A 95 -2.25 -15.14 -7.92
C HIS A 95 -1.93 -14.62 -6.52
N SER A 96 -0.66 -14.34 -6.26
CA SER A 96 -0.29 -13.52 -5.11
C SER A 96 -0.87 -12.12 -5.24
N LYS A 97 -0.98 -11.43 -4.11
CA LYS A 97 -1.49 -10.05 -4.04
C LYS A 97 -0.52 -9.02 -4.68
N GLY A 98 0.72 -9.39 -4.92
CA GLY A 98 1.75 -8.49 -5.47
C GLY A 98 3.18 -8.94 -5.14
N CYS A 99 4.14 -8.57 -5.99
CA CYS A 99 5.56 -8.83 -5.77
C CYS A 99 6.31 -7.67 -5.08
N MET A 100 5.83 -6.43 -5.23
CA MET A 100 6.48 -5.24 -4.66
C MET A 100 5.65 -4.64 -3.55
N ARG A 101 6.30 -3.88 -2.66
CA ARG A 101 5.62 -3.24 -1.54
C ARG A 101 5.19 -1.82 -1.87
N CYS A 102 4.03 -1.43 -1.37
CA CYS A 102 3.49 -0.09 -1.49
C CYS A 102 2.62 0.29 -0.31
N ASP A 103 2.38 1.57 -0.17
CA ASP A 103 1.30 2.08 0.66
C ASP A 103 -0.05 1.73 0.03
N CYS A 104 -1.06 1.53 0.87
CA CYS A 104 -2.42 1.32 0.42
C CYS A 104 -2.91 2.51 -0.40
N VAL A 105 -3.62 2.25 -1.48
CA VAL A 105 -4.21 3.29 -2.35
C VAL A 105 -5.70 3.37 -2.07
N SER A 106 -6.19 4.55 -1.72
CA SER A 106 -7.60 4.77 -1.42
C SER A 106 -8.48 4.52 -2.65
N LYS A 107 -9.58 3.79 -2.47
CA LYS A 107 -10.61 3.60 -3.51
C LYS A 107 -11.29 4.91 -3.91
N TYR A 108 -11.47 5.81 -2.94
CA TYR A 108 -12.06 7.13 -3.13
C TYR A 108 -11.00 8.22 -3.31
N LYS A 109 -11.43 9.38 -3.81
CA LYS A 109 -10.56 10.55 -4.01
C LYS A 109 -9.99 11.00 -2.66
N ASN A 110 -8.66 10.98 -2.55
CA ASN A 110 -7.93 11.47 -1.39
C ASN A 110 -7.25 12.81 -1.72
N PRO A 111 -7.34 13.85 -0.87
CA PRO A 111 -6.56 15.07 -1.00
C PRO A 111 -5.04 14.90 -0.84
N VAL A 112 -4.56 13.84 -0.19
CA VAL A 112 -3.13 13.57 0.04
C VAL A 112 -2.47 13.05 -1.25
N PRO A 113 -1.29 13.56 -1.65
CA PRO A 113 -0.60 13.09 -2.85
C PRO A 113 -0.19 11.61 -2.72
N GLN A 114 -0.30 10.88 -3.83
CA GLN A 114 -0.07 9.43 -3.89
C GLN A 114 1.36 9.04 -4.31
N SER A 115 2.14 9.94 -4.88
CA SER A 115 3.51 9.65 -5.35
C SER A 115 4.53 9.78 -4.21
N ALA A 116 4.72 11.01 -3.73
CA ALA A 116 5.61 11.33 -2.63
C ALA A 116 5.06 12.50 -1.81
N VAL A 117 5.39 12.51 -0.52
CA VAL A 117 5.04 13.59 0.40
C VAL A 117 6.34 14.20 0.95
N ALA A 118 6.52 15.51 0.81
CA ALA A 118 7.67 16.18 1.39
C ALA A 118 7.57 16.16 2.91
N LEU A 119 8.68 15.88 3.61
CA LEU A 119 8.67 15.80 5.07
C LEU A 119 8.33 17.17 5.71
N GLU A 120 8.64 18.26 5.02
CA GLU A 120 8.33 19.63 5.43
C GLU A 120 6.81 19.88 5.56
N ASP A 121 6.00 19.29 4.68
CA ASP A 121 4.54 19.48 4.67
C ASP A 121 3.84 18.74 5.80
N ILE A 122 4.45 17.63 6.26
CA ILE A 122 3.92 16.76 7.32
C ILE A 122 4.64 16.97 8.65
N ALA A 123 5.56 17.93 8.75
CA ALA A 123 6.38 18.12 9.93
C ALA A 123 5.52 18.32 11.20
N SER A 124 4.41 19.04 11.07
CA SER A 124 3.49 19.28 12.19
C SER A 124 2.76 18.04 12.72
N ILE A 125 2.65 16.97 11.93
CA ILE A 125 1.93 15.74 12.30
C ILE A 125 2.86 14.61 12.76
N ILE A 126 4.19 14.77 12.65
CA ILE A 126 5.16 13.75 13.04
C ILE A 126 4.94 13.20 14.47
N PRO A 127 4.67 14.02 15.50
CA PRO A 127 4.42 13.49 16.86
C PRO A 127 3.19 12.59 16.93
N GLN A 128 2.18 12.84 16.09
CA GLN A 128 0.96 12.03 16.01
C GLN A 128 1.19 10.72 15.23
N MET A 129 2.16 10.70 14.30
CA MET A 129 2.51 9.50 13.55
C MET A 129 3.09 8.41 14.45
N SER A 130 3.86 8.77 15.48
CA SER A 130 4.34 7.84 16.50
C SER A 130 3.25 7.34 17.45
N ALA A 131 2.21 8.15 17.70
CA ALA A 131 1.11 7.77 18.58
C ALA A 131 0.12 6.80 17.92
N HIS A 132 -0.16 6.99 16.64
CA HIS A 132 -1.17 6.21 15.91
C HIS A 132 -0.62 5.10 15.00
N GLY A 133 0.71 4.96 14.90
CA GLY A 133 1.32 4.01 13.99
C GLY A 133 2.81 3.82 14.26
N LYS A 134 3.57 3.57 13.19
CA LYS A 134 5.02 3.42 13.30
C LYS A 134 5.70 4.79 13.39
N PRO A 135 6.73 4.94 14.25
CA PRO A 135 7.56 6.13 14.25
C PRO A 135 8.20 6.32 12.88
N LEU A 136 8.54 7.58 12.57
CA LEU A 136 9.11 7.93 11.26
C LEU A 136 10.33 7.05 10.94
N GLN A 137 11.24 6.84 11.90
CA GLN A 137 12.48 6.09 11.70
C GLN A 137 12.28 4.63 11.24
N GLU A 138 11.14 4.01 11.52
CA GLU A 138 10.84 2.62 11.14
C GLU A 138 10.14 2.49 9.78
N ARG A 139 9.83 3.62 9.12
CA ARG A 139 9.11 3.63 7.84
C ARG A 139 10.09 3.41 6.69
N HIS A 140 9.79 2.42 5.86
CA HIS A 140 10.66 2.01 4.74
C HIS A 140 10.74 3.07 3.65
N GLY A 141 9.65 3.81 3.41
CA GLY A 141 9.57 4.78 2.32
C GLY A 141 10.32 6.09 2.51
N ILE A 142 11.20 6.22 3.51
CA ILE A 142 11.92 7.47 3.76
C ILE A 142 13.16 7.53 2.89
N GLU A 143 13.17 8.49 1.97
CA GLU A 143 14.37 8.85 1.22
C GLU A 143 15.13 9.95 1.94
N LYS A 144 16.36 9.64 2.36
CA LYS A 144 17.29 10.59 2.96
C LYS A 144 18.01 11.36 1.85
N GLY A 145 17.49 12.54 1.52
CA GLY A 145 18.11 13.46 0.56
C GLY A 145 18.20 14.89 1.11
N ARG A 146 18.68 15.83 0.28
CA ARG A 146 18.71 17.28 0.63
C ARG A 146 17.33 17.80 1.06
N LYS A 147 16.27 17.26 0.46
CA LYS A 147 14.88 17.44 0.89
C LYS A 147 14.30 16.05 1.20
N PRO A 148 14.22 15.65 2.47
CA PRO A 148 13.68 14.35 2.82
C PRO A 148 12.21 14.26 2.40
N LYS A 149 11.84 13.13 1.80
CA LYS A 149 10.48 12.85 1.35
C LYS A 149 10.11 11.41 1.69
N ILE A 150 8.81 11.19 1.87
CA ILE A 150 8.24 9.86 2.04
C ILE A 150 7.69 9.42 0.69
N VAL A 151 8.27 8.36 0.14
CA VAL A 151 7.83 7.71 -1.08
C VAL A 151 6.86 6.58 -0.72
N ARG A 152 5.76 6.52 -1.45
CA ARG A 152 4.66 5.59 -1.14
C ARG A 152 4.78 4.25 -1.83
N GLN A 153 5.68 4.12 -2.80
CA GLN A 153 5.87 2.90 -3.57
C GLN A 153 7.34 2.55 -3.63
N GLU A 154 7.64 1.26 -3.52
CA GLU A 154 8.96 0.73 -3.84
C GLU A 154 9.22 0.92 -5.33
N CYS A 155 10.38 1.51 -5.67
CA CYS A 155 10.80 1.65 -7.06
C CYS A 155 11.02 0.27 -7.66
N CYS A 156 10.36 0.00 -8.78
CA CYS A 156 10.65 -1.18 -9.58
C CYS A 156 12.11 -1.07 -10.07
N PRO A 157 12.99 -2.06 -9.82
CA PRO A 157 14.29 -2.10 -10.49
C PRO A 157 14.04 -2.09 -12.01
N GLU A 158 14.73 -1.20 -12.72
CA GLU A 158 14.53 -0.95 -14.16
C GLU A 158 14.92 -2.14 -15.06
N ILE A 159 15.31 -3.26 -14.48
CA ILE A 159 15.91 -4.37 -15.19
C ILE A 159 15.21 -5.63 -14.73
N PHE A 160 14.41 -6.25 -15.60
CA PHE A 160 14.27 -7.71 -15.52
C PHE A 160 14.05 -8.42 -16.86
N PHE A 161 13.64 -7.75 -17.95
CA PHE A 161 13.47 -8.44 -19.24
C PHE A 161 13.74 -7.50 -20.42
N GLU A 162 14.99 -7.47 -20.90
CA GLU A 162 15.28 -7.29 -22.33
C GLU A 162 15.00 -8.60 -23.08
#